data_AF-A0A6D2KFR2-F1
#
_entry.id   AF-A0A6D2KFR2-F1
#
_cell.length_a   1.000
_cell.length_b   1.000
_cell.length_c   1.000
_cell.angle_alpha   90.00
_cell.angle_beta   90.00
_cell.angle_gamma   90.00
#
_symmetry.space_group_name_H-M   'P 1'
#
loop_
_entity.id
_entity.type
_entity.pdbx_description
1 polymer ?
#
loop_
_entity_poly.entity_id
_entity_poly.type
_entity_poly.pdbx_seq_one_letter_code
_entity_poly.pdbx_strand_id
1 'polypeptide(L)'
;MAVLGYSMYGSHTLSQITLNLPIHKTSSKVAIYTTLVNPIAKYALMITPTVNTIKDWFPSRYAKKTYLHLLISTFFIASSVVVAETLPFFGYMMSLVGALLSVTVSILLPCLCYLKITGIYKKLGCETVMLFGMVVMSVPIGVLGTYIAIREIVGSV
;
A
#
# COMPACT_ATOMS: atom_id res chain seq x y z
N MET A 1 -9.95 -3.94 17.05
CA MET A 1 -9.31 -2.66 17.45
C MET A 1 -10.17 -1.44 17.12
N ALA A 2 -10.76 -1.34 15.92
CA ALA A 2 -11.61 -0.19 15.53
C ALA A 2 -12.77 0.10 16.50
N VAL A 3 -13.50 -0.93 16.95
CA VAL A 3 -14.62 -0.78 17.92
C VAL A 3 -14.16 -0.16 19.25
N LEU A 4 -13.02 -0.62 19.79
CA LEU A 4 -12.48 -0.10 21.05
C LEU A 4 -11.97 1.34 20.88
N GLY A 5 -11.29 1.65 19.77
CA GLY A 5 -10.81 3.00 19.48
C GLY A 5 -11.94 4.01 19.32
N TYR A 6 -13.02 3.64 18.62
CA TYR A 6 -14.21 4.48 18.48
C TYR A 6 -14.95 4.67 19.80
N SER A 7 -15.03 3.63 20.64
CA SER A 7 -15.60 3.75 21.99
C SER A 7 -14.81 4.72 22.89
N MET A 8 -13.47 4.76 22.74
CA MET A 8 -12.60 5.63 23.54
C MET A 8 -12.58 7.10 23.11
N TYR A 9 -12.63 7.38 21.80
CA TYR A 9 -12.42 8.73 21.25
C TYR A 9 -13.64 9.29 20.49
N GLY A 10 -14.66 8.46 20.25
CA GLY A 10 -15.90 8.85 19.58
C GLY A 10 -15.70 9.43 18.18
N SER A 11 -16.46 10.48 17.89
CA SER A 11 -16.42 11.23 16.62
C SER A 11 -15.11 12.01 16.39
N HIS A 12 -14.25 12.15 17.39
CA HIS A 12 -12.95 12.83 17.26
C HIS A 12 -11.81 11.87 16.91
N THR A 13 -12.11 10.65 16.46
CA THR A 13 -11.12 9.65 16.06
C THR A 13 -10.36 10.07 14.79
N LEU A 14 -9.07 10.39 14.95
CA LEU A 14 -8.16 10.64 13.82
C LEU A 14 -7.68 9.33 13.16
N SER A 15 -7.19 9.44 11.92
CA SER A 15 -6.79 8.31 11.07
C SER A 15 -5.67 7.43 11.64
N GLN A 16 -4.91 7.95 12.60
CA GLN A 16 -3.85 7.22 13.30
C GLN A 16 -4.11 7.23 14.80
N ILE A 17 -3.98 6.04 15.41
CA ILE A 17 -4.17 5.87 16.86
C ILE A 17 -3.18 6.73 17.64
N THR A 18 -1.93 6.83 17.17
CA THR A 18 -0.87 7.65 17.79
C THR A 18 -1.20 9.14 17.86
N LEU A 19 -2.04 9.66 16.96
CA LEU A 19 -2.44 11.06 16.93
C LEU A 19 -3.57 11.37 17.93
N ASN A 20 -4.39 10.36 18.27
CA ASN A 20 -5.43 10.47 19.30
C ASN A 20 -4.87 10.34 20.74
N LEU A 21 -3.59 10.01 20.90
CA LEU A 21 -2.99 9.75 22.20
C LEU A 21 -2.56 11.07 22.93
N PRO A 22 -2.89 11.24 24.22
CA PRO A 22 -2.57 12.47 24.96
C PRO A 22 -1.07 12.60 25.26
N ILE A 23 -0.42 13.58 24.62
CA ILE A 23 1.03 13.82 24.64
C ILE A 23 1.60 14.15 26.04
N HIS A 24 0.75 14.60 26.96
CA HIS A 24 1.14 15.03 28.30
C HIS A 24 1.41 13.87 29.27
N LYS A 25 0.98 12.64 28.95
CA LYS A 25 1.19 11.47 29.83
C LYS A 25 2.45 10.69 29.43
N THR A 26 3.28 10.33 30.40
CA THR A 26 4.50 9.52 30.20
C THR A 26 4.20 8.17 29.55
N SER A 27 3.10 7.51 29.96
CA SER A 27 2.62 6.26 29.34
C SER A 27 2.31 6.41 27.84
N SER A 28 1.76 7.55 27.44
CA SER A 28 1.44 7.85 26.03
C SER A 28 2.71 8.03 25.20
N LYS A 29 3.75 8.67 25.76
CA LYS A 29 5.05 8.82 25.09
C LYS A 29 5.71 7.46 24.85
N VAL A 30 5.70 6.57 25.85
CA VAL A 30 6.26 5.21 25.72
C VAL A 30 5.51 4.41 24.65
N ALA A 31 4.17 4.53 24.58
CA ALA A 31 3.38 3.88 23.55
C ALA A 31 3.72 4.38 22.14
N ILE A 32 3.88 5.70 21.97
CA ILE A 32 4.28 6.31 20.68
C ILE A 32 5.68 5.85 20.28
N TYR A 33 6.67 5.94 21.18
CA TYR A 33 8.05 5.53 20.87
C TYR A 33 8.16 4.05 20.53
N THR A 34 7.48 3.18 21.28
CA THR A 34 7.45 1.74 20.98
C THR A 34 6.82 1.48 19.60
N THR A 35 5.75 2.19 19.26
CA THR A 35 5.07 2.03 17.96
C THR A 35 5.93 2.51 16.80
N LEU A 36 6.80 3.52 17.00
CA LEU A 36 7.71 4.04 15.98
C LEU A 36 8.84 3.07 15.60
N VAL A 37 9.27 2.18 16.51
CA VAL A 37 10.32 1.19 16.22
C VAL A 37 9.90 0.26 15.07
N ASN A 38 8.63 -0.13 15.03
CA ASN A 38 8.12 -1.10 14.06
C ASN A 38 8.17 -0.57 12.60
N PRO A 39 7.67 0.63 12.26
CA PRO A 39 7.85 1.23 10.94
C PRO A 39 9.31 1.38 10.51
N ILE A 40 10.21 1.79 11.41
CA ILE A 40 11.65 1.98 11.09
C ILE A 40 12.26 0.65 10.63
N ALA A 41 12.08 -0.41 11.43
CA ALA A 41 12.59 -1.73 11.09
C ALA A 41 11.91 -2.30 9.84
N LYS A 42 10.58 -2.19 9.75
CA LYS A 42 9.80 -2.70 8.62
C LYS A 42 10.17 -2.01 7.30
N TYR A 43 10.44 -0.71 7.32
CA TYR A 43 10.85 0.04 6.13
C TYR A 43 12.19 -0.47 5.60
N ALA A 44 13.20 -0.62 6.47
CA ALA A 44 14.52 -1.14 6.08
C ALA A 44 14.45 -2.57 5.50
N LEU A 45 13.62 -3.44 6.11
CA LEU A 45 13.43 -4.80 5.64
C LEU A 45 12.67 -4.89 4.31
N MET A 46 11.80 -3.91 4.00
CA MET A 46 11.03 -3.89 2.75
C MET A 46 11.83 -3.28 1.59
N ILE A 47 12.56 -2.18 1.82
CA ILE A 47 13.31 -1.50 0.76
C ILE A 47 14.47 -2.34 0.23
N THR A 48 15.16 -3.08 1.10
CA THR A 48 16.34 -3.87 0.75
C THR A 48 16.07 -4.90 -0.36
N PRO A 49 15.09 -5.81 -0.23
CA PRO A 49 14.77 -6.76 -1.30
C PRO A 49 14.20 -6.06 -2.54
N THR A 50 13.41 -4.99 -2.39
CA THR A 50 12.85 -4.25 -3.54
C THR A 50 13.93 -3.59 -4.40
N VAL A 51 14.92 -2.94 -3.79
CA VAL A 51 16.04 -2.34 -4.53
C VAL A 51 16.88 -3.42 -5.21
N ASN A 52 17.07 -4.58 -4.55
CA ASN A 52 17.80 -5.70 -5.13
C ASN A 52 17.09 -6.30 -6.34
N THR A 53 15.76 -6.53 -6.29
CA THR A 53 15.02 -7.06 -7.45
C THR A 53 14.96 -6.07 -8.61
N ILE A 54 14.82 -4.77 -8.34
CA ILE A 54 14.90 -3.73 -9.38
C ILE A 54 16.28 -3.75 -10.05
N LYS A 55 17.34 -3.88 -9.25
CA LYS A 55 18.71 -3.96 -9.75
C LYS A 55 18.95 -5.20 -10.62
N ASP A 56 18.41 -6.35 -10.23
CA ASP A 56 18.56 -7.60 -10.98
C ASP A 56 17.86 -7.55 -12.36
N TRP A 57 16.88 -6.65 -12.52
CA TRP A 57 16.25 -6.38 -13.81
C TRP A 57 17.16 -5.60 -14.78
N PHE A 58 18.18 -4.90 -14.28
CA PHE A 58 19.18 -4.22 -15.11
C PHE A 58 20.40 -5.12 -15.35
N PRO A 59 20.71 -5.51 -16.61
CA PRO A 59 21.77 -6.46 -16.90
C PRO A 59 23.15 -5.95 -16.45
N SER A 60 23.87 -6.87 -15.77
CA SER A 60 25.16 -6.74 -15.12
C SER A 60 26.33 -6.40 -16.06
N ARG A 61 26.32 -5.20 -16.68
CA ARG A 61 27.46 -4.69 -17.47
C ARG A 61 27.93 -3.28 -17.13
N TYR A 62 27.33 -2.60 -16.14
CA TYR A 62 27.74 -1.25 -15.73
C TYR A 62 28.62 -1.26 -14.47
N ALA A 63 29.78 -0.60 -14.61
CA ALA A 63 31.00 -0.81 -13.84
C ALA A 63 31.01 -0.38 -12.35
N LYS A 64 29.87 -0.11 -11.71
CA LYS A 64 29.87 0.20 -10.26
C LYS A 64 28.59 -0.27 -9.59
N LYS A 65 28.50 -1.57 -9.25
CA LYS A 65 27.38 -2.17 -8.49
C LYS A 65 27.02 -1.37 -7.22
N THR A 66 27.99 -0.69 -6.60
CA THR A 66 27.81 0.19 -5.44
C THR A 66 27.16 1.53 -5.80
N TYR A 67 27.59 2.19 -6.88
CA TYR A 67 27.05 3.49 -7.27
C TYR A 67 25.62 3.35 -7.79
N LEU A 68 25.33 2.31 -8.57
CA LEU A 68 23.97 2.02 -9.03
C LEU A 68 23.04 1.71 -7.85
N HIS A 69 23.51 0.95 -6.85
CA HIS A 69 22.74 0.70 -5.63
C HIS A 69 22.46 2.00 -4.85
N LEU A 70 23.47 2.86 -4.70
CA LEU A 70 23.30 4.17 -4.06
C LEU A 70 22.31 5.04 -4.83
N LEU A 71 22.37 5.09 -6.17
CA LEU A 71 21.44 5.86 -6.99
C LEU A 71 19.99 5.35 -6.88
N ILE A 72 19.75 4.04 -6.96
CA ILE A 72 18.39 3.49 -6.85
C ILE A 72 17.83 3.68 -5.44
N SER A 73 18.66 3.44 -4.41
CA SER A 73 18.23 3.60 -3.01
C SER A 73 17.93 5.06 -2.68
N THR A 74 18.80 5.99 -3.09
CA THR A 74 18.56 7.44 -2.90
C THR A 74 17.33 7.92 -3.66
N PHE A 75 17.11 7.46 -4.89
CA PHE A 75 15.89 7.77 -5.64
C PHE A 75 14.63 7.26 -4.94
N PHE A 76 14.64 6.02 -4.44
CA PHE A 76 13.50 5.44 -3.73
C PHE A 76 13.18 6.22 -2.46
N ILE A 77 14.19 6.53 -1.64
CA ILE A 77 14.03 7.34 -0.42
C ILE A 77 13.53 8.74 -0.79
N ALA A 78 14.14 9.40 -1.77
CA ALA A 78 13.73 10.74 -2.21
C ALA A 78 12.28 10.77 -2.68
N SER A 79 11.85 9.79 -3.49
CA SER A 79 10.46 9.68 -3.92
C SER A 79 9.50 9.51 -2.73
N SER A 80 9.88 8.73 -1.72
CA SER A 80 9.04 8.55 -0.53
C SER A 80 8.90 9.82 0.31
N VAL A 81 9.93 10.66 0.37
CA VAL A 81 9.88 11.97 1.04
C VAL A 81 8.95 12.92 0.28
N VAL A 82 9.06 12.99 -1.05
CA VAL A 82 8.15 13.80 -1.88
C VAL A 82 6.69 13.38 -1.68
N VAL A 83 6.42 12.07 -1.68
CA VAL A 83 5.07 11.55 -1.42
C VAL A 83 4.59 11.93 -0.02
N ALA A 84 5.46 11.86 1.00
CA ALA A 84 5.11 12.24 2.38
C ALA A 84 4.73 13.72 2.51
N GLU A 85 5.40 14.62 1.77
CA GLU A 85 5.08 16.05 1.77
C GLU A 85 3.78 16.35 1.01
N THR A 86 3.53 15.67 -0.11
CA THR A 86 2.34 15.92 -0.96
C THR A 86 1.05 15.31 -0.40
N LEU A 87 1.13 14.27 0.43
CA LEU A 87 -0.02 13.54 0.97
C LEU A 87 0.00 13.55 2.50
N PRO A 88 -0.47 14.64 3.14
CA PRO A 88 -0.38 14.80 4.59
C PRO A 88 -1.27 13.84 5.38
N PHE A 89 -2.29 13.25 4.75
CA PHE A 89 -3.26 12.37 5.43
C PHE A 89 -3.05 10.89 5.12
N PHE A 90 -2.73 10.12 6.17
CA PHE A 90 -2.53 8.66 6.10
C PHE A 90 -3.75 7.89 5.58
N GLY A 91 -4.97 8.36 5.88
CA GLY A 91 -6.22 7.73 5.46
C GLY A 91 -6.39 7.66 3.95
N TYR A 92 -6.13 8.78 3.24
CA TYR A 92 -6.25 8.84 1.78
C TYR A 92 -5.19 7.98 1.09
N MET A 93 -3.95 8.00 1.58
CA MET A 93 -2.89 7.12 1.07
C MET A 93 -3.28 5.64 1.22
N MET A 94 -3.78 5.24 2.39
CA MET A 94 -4.15 3.84 2.63
C MET A 94 -5.37 3.41 1.80
N SER A 95 -6.33 4.31 1.57
CA SER A 95 -7.47 4.09 0.68
C SER A 95 -7.02 3.91 -0.78
N LEU A 96 -6.15 4.79 -1.27
CA LEU A 96 -5.60 4.72 -2.63
C LEU A 96 -4.79 3.44 -2.85
N VAL A 97 -3.89 3.11 -1.91
CA VAL A 97 -3.07 1.88 -1.96
C VAL A 97 -3.97 0.64 -1.96
N GLY A 98 -5.03 0.63 -1.15
CA GLY A 98 -6.02 -0.44 -1.13
C GLY A 98 -6.78 -0.57 -2.46
N ALA A 99 -7.34 0.52 -2.96
CA ALA A 99 -8.14 0.51 -4.18
C ALA A 99 -7.34 0.14 -5.43
N LEU A 100 -6.10 0.61 -5.55
CA LEU A 100 -5.24 0.35 -6.70
C LEU A 100 -4.48 -0.96 -6.59
N LEU A 101 -3.64 -1.10 -5.55
CA LEU A 101 -2.68 -2.19 -5.48
C LEU A 101 -3.33 -3.47 -4.95
N SER A 102 -4.18 -3.39 -3.92
CA SER A 102 -4.82 -4.58 -3.36
C SER A 102 -5.80 -5.22 -4.35
N VAL A 103 -6.65 -4.43 -5.00
CA VAL A 103 -7.60 -4.95 -6.01
C VAL A 103 -6.86 -5.62 -7.17
N THR A 104 -5.77 -5.01 -7.64
CA THR A 104 -4.98 -5.55 -8.76
C THR A 104 -4.21 -6.82 -8.37
N VAL A 105 -3.50 -6.81 -7.23
CA VAL A 105 -2.62 -7.91 -6.84
C VAL A 105 -3.38 -9.07 -6.20
N SER A 106 -4.40 -8.80 -5.39
CA SER A 106 -5.11 -9.83 -4.63
C SER A 106 -6.33 -10.40 -5.34
N ILE A 107 -6.94 -9.66 -6.28
CA ILE A 107 -8.12 -10.13 -7.02
C ILE A 107 -7.77 -10.35 -8.49
N LEU A 108 -7.35 -9.31 -9.22
CA LEU A 108 -7.15 -9.42 -10.66
C LEU A 108 -6.02 -10.39 -11.05
N LEU A 109 -4.86 -10.30 -10.40
CA LEU A 109 -3.69 -11.13 -10.75
C LEU A 109 -3.95 -12.64 -10.58
N PRO A 110 -4.40 -13.17 -9.42
CA PRO A 110 -4.66 -14.60 -9.28
C PRO A 110 -5.78 -15.07 -10.22
N CYS A 111 -6.82 -14.25 -10.43
CA CYS A 111 -7.91 -14.58 -11.34
C CYS A 111 -7.44 -14.68 -12.81
N LEU A 112 -6.63 -13.72 -13.27
CA LEU A 112 -6.07 -13.72 -14.62
C LEU A 112 -5.06 -14.85 -14.81
N CYS A 113 -4.21 -15.11 -13.81
CA CYS A 113 -3.28 -16.24 -13.83
C CYS A 113 -4.02 -17.57 -13.92
N TYR A 114 -5.10 -17.75 -13.14
CA TYR A 114 -5.94 -18.94 -13.20
C TYR A 114 -6.60 -19.11 -14.57
N LEU A 115 -7.25 -18.07 -15.10
CA LEU A 115 -7.87 -18.12 -16.43
C LEU A 115 -6.86 -18.43 -17.54
N LYS A 116 -5.63 -17.89 -17.44
CA LYS A 116 -4.56 -18.13 -18.42
C LYS A 116 -4.03 -19.56 -18.35
N ILE A 117 -3.94 -20.14 -17.15
CA ILE A 117 -3.38 -21.49 -16.95
C ILE A 117 -4.38 -22.60 -17.29
N THR A 118 -5.67 -22.39 -17.00
CA THR A 118 -6.72 -23.39 -17.23
C THR A 118 -7.15 -23.46 -18.71
N GLY A 119 -6.63 -22.55 -19.55
CA GLY A 119 -6.93 -22.47 -20.98
C GLY A 119 -8.33 -21.91 -21.22
N ILE A 120 -8.45 -21.00 -22.21
CA ILE A 120 -9.63 -20.14 -22.36
C ILE A 120 -10.94 -20.93 -22.62
N TYR A 121 -10.92 -22.21 -23.01
CA TYR A 121 -12.15 -22.91 -23.41
C TYR A 121 -12.13 -24.43 -23.22
N LYS A 122 -12.08 -24.97 -22.00
CA LYS A 122 -12.31 -26.43 -21.84
C LYS A 122 -13.45 -26.87 -20.93
N LYS A 123 -14.03 -26.00 -20.10
CA LYS A 123 -15.35 -26.23 -19.47
C LYS A 123 -15.92 -24.90 -18.99
N LEU A 124 -17.03 -24.45 -19.59
CA LEU A 124 -17.91 -23.42 -19.04
C LEU A 124 -18.60 -24.00 -17.80
N GLY A 125 -17.87 -24.07 -16.68
CA GLY A 125 -18.39 -24.47 -15.39
C GLY A 125 -18.86 -23.27 -14.56
N CYS A 126 -19.59 -23.54 -13.48
CA CYS A 126 -19.98 -22.55 -12.48
C CYS A 126 -18.76 -21.76 -11.94
N GLU A 127 -17.60 -22.42 -11.82
CA GLU A 127 -16.35 -21.86 -11.35
C GLU A 127 -15.82 -20.72 -12.24
N THR A 128 -15.83 -20.88 -13.56
CA THR A 128 -15.39 -19.84 -14.51
C THR A 128 -16.32 -18.62 -14.47
N VAL A 129 -17.62 -18.84 -14.29
CA VAL A 129 -18.62 -17.77 -14.16
C VAL A 129 -18.41 -16.97 -12.87
N MET A 130 -18.14 -17.65 -11.74
CA MET A 130 -17.81 -16.97 -10.47
C MET A 130 -16.53 -16.12 -10.58
N LEU A 131 -15.48 -16.66 -11.22
CA LEU A 131 -14.22 -15.94 -11.45
C LEU A 131 -14.39 -14.71 -12.34
N PHE A 132 -15.13 -14.86 -13.44
CA PHE A 132 -15.45 -13.74 -14.31
C PHE A 132 -16.28 -12.67 -13.57
N GLY A 133 -17.24 -13.09 -12.74
CA GLY A 133 -18.01 -12.20 -11.87
C GLY A 133 -17.11 -11.42 -10.90
N MET A 134 -16.17 -12.07 -10.22
CA MET A 134 -15.22 -11.39 -9.33
C MET A 134 -14.36 -10.35 -10.06
N VAL A 135 -13.87 -10.69 -11.26
CA VAL A 135 -13.09 -9.75 -12.10
C VAL A 135 -13.95 -8.55 -12.49
N VAL A 136 -15.14 -8.79 -13.06
CA VAL A 136 -16.06 -7.73 -13.50
C VAL A 136 -16.48 -6.82 -12.35
N MET A 137 -16.70 -7.37 -11.16
CA MET A 137 -17.06 -6.56 -9.98
C MET A 137 -15.86 -5.80 -9.41
N SER A 138 -14.65 -6.35 -9.49
CA SER A 138 -13.44 -5.72 -8.94
C SER A 138 -12.97 -4.48 -9.71
N VAL A 139 -13.16 -4.46 -11.04
CA VAL A 139 -12.76 -3.34 -11.90
C VAL A 139 -13.47 -2.02 -11.52
N PRO A 140 -14.82 -1.93 -11.46
CA PRO A 140 -15.50 -0.69 -11.08
C PRO A 140 -15.20 -0.30 -9.64
N ILE A 141 -15.02 -1.26 -8.72
CA ILE A 141 -14.62 -0.97 -7.32
C ILE A 141 -13.24 -0.31 -7.29
N GLY A 142 -12.26 -0.84 -8.04
CA GLY A 142 -10.93 -0.25 -8.16
C GLY A 142 -10.96 1.13 -8.80
N VAL A 143 -11.69 1.30 -9.91
CA VAL A 143 -11.81 2.59 -10.63
C VAL A 143 -12.48 3.65 -9.77
N LEU A 144 -13.64 3.33 -9.18
CA LEU A 144 -14.36 4.27 -8.31
C LEU A 144 -13.57 4.59 -7.05
N GLY A 145 -12.95 3.59 -6.41
CA GLY A 145 -12.12 3.78 -5.22
C GLY A 145 -10.91 4.68 -5.50
N THR A 146 -10.26 4.49 -6.65
CA THR A 146 -9.15 5.34 -7.09
C THR A 146 -9.63 6.75 -7.39
N TYR A 147 -10.75 6.90 -8.10
CA TYR A 147 -11.30 8.21 -8.44
C TYR A 147 -11.68 9.01 -7.19
N ILE A 148 -12.34 8.36 -6.22
CA ILE A 148 -12.71 8.98 -4.94
C ILE A 148 -11.45 9.39 -4.19
N ALA A 149 -10.47 8.50 -4.04
CA ALA A 149 -9.23 8.81 -3.34
C ALA A 149 -8.47 9.98 -3.99
N ILE A 150 -8.38 10.04 -5.33
CA ILE A 150 -7.74 11.16 -6.04
C ILE A 150 -8.53 12.45 -5.86
N ARG A 151 -9.87 12.40 -5.93
CA ARG A 151 -10.73 13.58 -5.69
C ARG A 151 -10.55 14.14 -4.29
N GLU A 152 -10.47 13.27 -3.29
CA GLU A 152 -10.23 13.68 -1.90
C GLU A 152 -8.83 14.28 -1.72
N ILE A 153 -7.81 13.69 -2.35
CA ILE A 153 -6.44 14.24 -2.33
C ILE A 153 -6.43 15.64 -2.93
N VAL A 154 -6.95 15.82 -4.15
CA VAL A 154 -6.97 17.12 -4.86
C VAL A 154 -7.84 18.15 -4.14
N GLY A 155 -8.91 17.74 -3.47
CA GLY A 155 -9.74 18.64 -2.67
C GLY A 155 -9.13 19.01 -1.30
N SER A 156 -8.10 18.30 -0.86
CA SER A 156 -7.43 18.50 0.44
C SER A 156 -6.11 19.27 0.37
N VAL A 157 -5.54 19.42 -0.84
CA VAL A 157 -4.35 20.21 -1.16
C VAL A 157 -4.77 21.64 -1.51
#